data_AF-X0YL80-F1
#
_entry.id   AF-X0YL80-F1
#
_cell.length_a   1.000
_cell.length_b   1.000
_cell.length_c   1.000
_cell.angle_alpha   90.00
_cell.angle_beta   90.00
_cell.angle_gamma   90.00
#
_symmetry.space_group_name_H-M   'P 1'
#
loop_
_entity.id
_entity.type
_entity.pdbx_description
1 polymer ?
#
loop_
_entity_poly.entity_id
_entity_poly.type
_entity_poly.pdbx_seq_one_letter_code
_entity_poly.pdbx_strand_id
1 'polypeptide(L)'
;LGENQAIKWGLEEKNWTILWISPTYKQCKKVFQEMVSSLGKCPAYSKPPHHSDLILSFATGCQIKFYSAEAYNSIRGESAHALILDEFRDFHPSAWGEAIKPTLTVTGKKVLVISTPKGKGQFYTLHQQGVNGEPRYVSFNGSSYDNPH
;
A
#
# COMPACT_ATOMS: atom_id res chain seq x y z
N LEU A 1 -2.97 10.73 -1.61
CA LEU A 1 -1.57 10.53 -1.14
C LEU A 1 -1.03 9.16 -1.53
N GLY A 2 -1.64 8.07 -1.04
CA GLY A 2 -1.16 6.70 -1.29
C GLY A 2 -1.02 6.38 -2.78
N GLU A 3 -2.03 6.68 -3.60
CA GLU A 3 -2.03 6.33 -5.03
C GLU A 3 -0.87 6.98 -5.79
N ASN A 4 -0.69 8.29 -5.61
CA ASN A 4 0.43 9.02 -6.19
C ASN A 4 1.77 8.43 -5.75
N GLN A 5 1.89 7.99 -4.50
CA GLN A 5 3.12 7.37 -4.01
C GLN A 5 3.38 6.00 -4.65
N ALA A 6 2.33 5.18 -4.84
CA ALA A 6 2.40 3.90 -5.52
C ALA A 6 2.87 4.08 -6.97
N ILE A 7 2.23 5.01 -7.69
CA ILE A 7 2.55 5.34 -9.07
C ILE A 7 3.98 5.88 -9.17
N LYS A 8 4.37 6.80 -8.28
CA LYS A 8 5.74 7.34 -8.23
C LYS A 8 6.77 6.22 -8.10
N TRP A 9 6.59 5.29 -7.17
CA TRP A 9 7.49 4.13 -7.05
C TRP A 9 7.45 3.24 -8.30
N GLY A 10 6.28 3.04 -8.91
CA GLY A 10 6.16 2.30 -10.17
C GLY A 10 6.95 2.93 -11.32
N LEU A 11 7.04 4.26 -11.37
CA LEU A 11 7.71 5.01 -12.43
C LEU A 11 9.22 5.23 -12.19
N GLU A 12 9.65 5.36 -10.94
CA GLU A 12 11.02 5.77 -10.59
C GLU A 12 11.93 4.60 -10.21
N GLU A 13 11.37 3.55 -9.59
CA GLU A 13 12.15 2.39 -9.13
C GLU A 13 12.25 1.32 -10.23
N LYS A 14 13.20 0.39 -10.11
CA LYS A 14 13.39 -0.70 -11.08
C LYS A 14 13.05 -2.06 -10.49
N ASN A 15 12.20 -2.83 -11.18
CA ASN A 15 11.81 -4.19 -10.80
C ASN A 15 11.23 -4.33 -9.38
N TRP A 16 10.60 -3.28 -8.85
CA TRP A 16 9.94 -3.35 -7.55
C TRP A 16 8.57 -4.01 -7.65
N THR A 17 8.31 -4.91 -6.70
CA THR A 17 6.95 -5.36 -6.36
C THR A 17 6.41 -4.49 -5.25
N ILE A 18 5.32 -3.77 -5.54
CA ILE A 18 4.60 -2.91 -4.60
C ILE A 18 3.26 -3.58 -4.30
N LEU A 19 2.95 -3.81 -3.03
CA LEU A 19 1.63 -4.31 -2.64
C LEU A 19 0.78 -3.16 -2.10
N TRP A 20 -0.35 -2.92 -2.75
CA TRP A 20 -1.43 -2.10 -2.21
C TRP A 20 -2.40 -2.99 -1.46
N ILE A 21 -2.66 -2.68 -0.19
CA ILE A 21 -3.55 -3.47 0.65
C ILE A 21 -4.60 -2.53 1.24
N SER A 22 -5.86 -2.83 0.99
CA SER A 22 -7.02 -2.18 1.61
C SER A 22 -7.78 -3.20 2.48
N PRO A 23 -8.72 -2.78 3.36
CA PRO A 23 -9.40 -3.72 4.25
C PRO A 23 -10.19 -4.79 3.50
N THR A 24 -10.97 -4.37 2.50
CA THR A 24 -11.85 -5.24 1.70
C THR A 24 -11.45 -5.30 0.23
N TYR A 25 -11.83 -6.38 -0.46
CA TYR A 25 -11.60 -6.54 -1.89
C TYR A 25 -12.31 -5.43 -2.69
N LYS A 26 -13.50 -5.01 -2.24
CA LYS A 26 -14.25 -3.91 -2.87
C LYS A 26 -13.48 -2.60 -2.85
N GLN A 27 -12.88 -2.24 -1.71
CA GLN A 27 -12.05 -1.03 -1.59
C GLN A 27 -10.81 -1.15 -2.48
N CYS A 28 -10.13 -2.29 -2.42
CA CYS A 28 -8.93 -2.52 -3.21
C CYS A 28 -9.18 -2.41 -4.73
N LYS A 29 -10.28 -3.03 -5.21
CA LYS A 29 -10.70 -2.94 -6.62
C LYS A 29 -11.07 -1.52 -7.03
N LYS A 30 -11.67 -0.73 -6.13
CA LYS A 30 -11.99 0.68 -6.37
C LYS A 30 -10.72 1.48 -6.62
N VAL A 31 -9.72 1.38 -5.73
CA VAL A 31 -8.43 2.07 -5.89
C VAL A 31 -7.74 1.63 -7.18
N PHE A 32 -7.74 0.33 -7.50
CA PHE A 32 -7.21 -0.16 -8.78
C PHE A 32 -7.87 0.54 -9.97
N GLN A 33 -9.20 0.66 -9.99
CA GLN A 33 -9.93 1.35 -11.06
C GLN A 33 -9.61 2.85 -11.10
N GLU A 34 -9.47 3.51 -9.95
CA GLU A 34 -9.08 4.92 -9.84
C GLU A 34 -7.67 5.16 -10.40
N MET A 35 -6.70 4.29 -10.09
CA MET A 35 -5.36 4.36 -10.65
C MET A 35 -5.35 4.11 -12.17
N VAL A 36 -6.10 3.10 -12.64
CA VAL A 36 -6.22 2.82 -14.09
C VAL A 36 -6.80 4.03 -14.82
N SER A 37 -7.86 4.63 -14.29
CA SER A 37 -8.49 5.82 -14.85
C SER A 37 -7.55 7.01 -14.87
N SER A 38 -6.86 7.27 -13.76
CA SER A 38 -5.94 8.41 -13.60
C SER A 38 -4.72 8.30 -14.52
N LEU A 39 -4.22 7.08 -14.75
CA LEU A 39 -3.11 6.83 -15.66
C LEU A 39 -3.54 6.83 -17.13
N GLY A 40 -4.80 6.50 -17.44
CA GLY A 40 -5.34 6.56 -18.80
C GLY A 40 -4.45 5.87 -19.83
N LYS A 41 -4.07 6.61 -20.90
CA LYS A 41 -3.15 6.14 -21.96
C LYS A 41 -1.67 6.43 -21.65
N CYS A 42 -1.28 6.52 -20.38
CA CYS A 42 0.10 6.80 -20.02
C CYS A 42 1.03 5.73 -20.62
N PRO A 43 2.08 6.11 -21.37
CA PRO A 43 3.02 5.16 -21.99
C PRO A 43 3.90 4.45 -20.96
N ALA A 44 3.74 4.76 -19.68
CA ALA A 44 4.48 4.12 -18.59
C ALA A 44 4.10 2.65 -18.37
N TYR A 45 2.98 2.18 -18.91
CA TYR A 45 2.60 0.77 -18.81
C TYR A 45 3.49 -0.11 -19.70
N SER A 46 4.05 -1.18 -19.13
CA SER A 46 4.67 -2.24 -19.94
C SER A 46 3.64 -3.19 -20.54
N LYS A 47 2.47 -3.30 -19.90
CA LYS A 47 1.35 -4.16 -20.31
C LYS A 47 0.02 -3.49 -19.93
N PRO A 48 -1.09 -3.80 -20.62
CA PRO A 48 -2.42 -3.38 -20.19
C PRO A 48 -2.69 -3.82 -18.74
N PRO A 49 -3.47 -3.04 -17.95
CA PRO A 49 -3.89 -3.43 -16.61
C PRO A 49 -4.53 -4.83 -16.57
N HIS A 50 -4.10 -5.66 -15.61
CA HIS A 50 -4.66 -7.00 -15.44
C HIS A 50 -5.85 -6.95 -14.48
N HIS A 51 -7.06 -6.82 -15.03
CA HIS A 51 -8.28 -6.58 -14.25
C HIS A 51 -8.71 -7.74 -13.34
N SER A 52 -8.41 -8.98 -13.71
CA SER A 52 -8.81 -10.16 -12.92
C SER A 52 -7.96 -10.32 -11.66
N ASP A 53 -6.64 -10.14 -11.80
CA ASP A 53 -5.68 -10.29 -10.68
C ASP A 53 -5.33 -8.95 -10.02
N LEU A 54 -5.90 -7.84 -10.52
CA LEU A 54 -5.64 -6.48 -10.07
C LEU A 54 -4.13 -6.16 -10.06
N ILE A 55 -3.50 -6.17 -11.23
CA ILE A 55 -2.07 -5.89 -11.39
C ILE A 55 -1.85 -4.75 -12.39
N LEU A 56 -1.02 -3.78 -12.00
CA LEU A 56 -0.47 -2.76 -12.89
C LEU A 56 1.01 -3.05 -13.13
N SER A 57 1.43 -3.10 -14.40
CA SER A 57 2.82 -3.37 -14.78
C SER A 57 3.43 -2.17 -15.49
N PHE A 58 4.59 -1.72 -15.03
CA PHE A 58 5.28 -0.53 -15.51
C PHE A 58 6.47 -0.89 -16.42
N ALA A 59 6.86 0.04 -17.29
CA ALA A 59 8.01 -0.09 -18.21
C ALA A 59 9.35 -0.28 -17.47
N THR A 60 9.42 0.13 -16.20
CA THR A 60 10.54 -0.08 -15.29
C THR A 60 10.70 -1.52 -14.81
N GLY A 61 9.76 -2.42 -15.17
CA GLY A 61 9.64 -3.76 -14.62
C GLY A 61 8.92 -3.80 -13.27
N CYS A 62 8.52 -2.66 -12.72
CA CYS A 62 7.76 -2.61 -11.48
C CYS A 62 6.33 -3.15 -11.66
N GLN A 63 5.79 -3.71 -10.58
CA GLN A 63 4.40 -4.13 -10.49
C GLN A 63 3.74 -3.54 -9.24
N ILE A 64 2.52 -3.03 -9.40
CA ILE A 64 1.63 -2.76 -8.27
C ILE A 64 0.57 -3.86 -8.27
N LYS A 65 0.54 -4.64 -7.18
CA LYS A 65 -0.45 -5.70 -6.97
C LYS A 65 -1.39 -5.31 -5.83
N PHE A 66 -2.66 -5.64 -5.97
CA PHE A 66 -3.73 -5.15 -5.11
C PHE A 66 -4.36 -6.32 -4.34
N TYR A 67 -4.32 -6.25 -3.01
CA TYR A 67 -4.83 -7.30 -2.11
C TYR A 67 -5.81 -6.73 -1.07
N SER A 68 -6.65 -7.61 -0.52
CA SER A 68 -7.50 -7.29 0.62
C SER A 68 -6.98 -7.90 1.91
N ALA A 69 -7.04 -7.14 3.01
CA ALA A 69 -6.64 -7.62 4.33
C ALA A 69 -7.64 -8.65 4.88
N GLU A 70 -8.90 -8.67 4.45
CA GLU A 70 -9.87 -9.71 4.81
C GLU A 70 -9.50 -11.09 4.23
N ALA A 71 -8.80 -11.12 3.09
CA ALA A 71 -8.31 -12.34 2.44
C ALA A 71 -6.79 -12.52 2.66
N TYR A 72 -6.25 -12.13 3.81
CA TYR A 72 -4.80 -12.05 4.08
C TYR A 72 -4.01 -13.34 3.81
N ASN A 73 -4.64 -14.51 3.76
CA ASN A 73 -3.98 -15.75 3.35
C ASN A 73 -3.47 -15.70 1.90
N SER A 74 -4.10 -14.95 0.99
CA SER A 74 -3.63 -14.78 -0.40
C SER A 74 -2.38 -13.92 -0.51
N ILE A 75 -2.05 -13.15 0.54
CA ILE A 75 -0.85 -12.31 0.62
C ILE A 75 0.36 -13.15 1.08
N ARG A 76 0.12 -14.27 1.79
CA ARG A 76 1.19 -15.13 2.28
C ARG A 76 2.00 -15.69 1.10
N GLY A 77 3.32 -15.61 1.19
CA GLY A 77 4.25 -16.08 0.15
C GLY A 77 4.62 -15.01 -0.88
N GLU A 78 3.96 -13.85 -0.89
CA GLU A 78 4.42 -12.72 -1.69
C GLU A 78 5.76 -12.18 -1.18
N SER A 79 6.54 -11.61 -2.10
CA SER A 79 7.74 -10.85 -1.78
C SER A 79 7.58 -9.42 -2.28
N ALA A 80 7.68 -8.46 -1.37
CA ALA A 80 7.43 -7.05 -1.63
C ALA A 80 8.66 -6.20 -1.36
N HIS A 81 8.91 -5.26 -2.26
CA HIS A 81 9.87 -4.19 -2.05
C HIS A 81 9.24 -3.06 -1.25
N ALA A 82 7.96 -2.76 -1.51
CA ALA A 82 7.22 -1.74 -0.79
C ALA A 82 5.77 -2.15 -0.51
N LEU A 83 5.22 -1.64 0.58
CA LEU A 83 3.82 -1.81 0.96
C LEU A 83 3.12 -0.45 1.09
N ILE A 84 1.87 -0.40 0.66
CA ILE A 84 0.92 0.67 0.99
C ILE A 84 -0.27 0.03 1.69
N LEU A 85 -0.45 0.37 2.96
CA LEU A 85 -1.53 -0.13 3.79
C LEU A 85 -2.56 0.98 3.96
N ASP A 86 -3.63 0.89 3.19
CA ASP A 86 -4.73 1.84 3.18
C ASP A 86 -5.80 1.42 4.19
N GLU A 87 -6.35 2.38 4.94
CA GLU A 87 -7.28 2.15 6.05
C GLU A 87 -6.83 1.06 7.04
N PHE A 88 -5.54 1.08 7.41
CA PHE A 88 -4.88 0.04 8.21
C PHE A 88 -5.58 -0.26 9.55
N ARG A 89 -6.23 0.73 10.16
CA ARG A 89 -7.00 0.56 11.40
C ARG A 89 -8.08 -0.53 11.32
N ASP A 90 -8.62 -0.78 10.13
CA ASP A 90 -9.75 -1.69 9.90
C ASP A 90 -9.25 -3.07 9.44
N PHE A 91 -7.94 -3.31 9.48
CA PHE A 91 -7.37 -4.62 9.17
C PHE A 91 -7.66 -5.60 10.31
N HIS A 92 -7.79 -6.88 9.95
CA HIS A 92 -7.79 -7.94 10.95
C HIS A 92 -6.48 -7.89 11.76
N PRO A 93 -6.49 -7.99 13.11
CA PRO A 93 -5.29 -7.84 13.94
C PRO A 93 -4.11 -8.74 13.56
N SER A 94 -4.41 -9.96 13.10
CA SER A 94 -3.41 -10.92 12.61
C SER A 94 -2.86 -10.62 11.21
N ALA A 95 -3.58 -9.87 10.36
CA ALA A 95 -3.19 -9.69 8.96
C ALA A 95 -1.80 -9.06 8.83
N TRP A 96 -1.52 -8.03 9.63
CA TRP A 96 -0.21 -7.37 9.64
C TRP A 96 0.91 -8.32 10.04
N GLY A 97 0.81 -8.94 11.23
CA GLY A 97 1.89 -9.73 11.81
C GLY A 97 2.13 -11.05 11.08
N GLU A 98 1.08 -11.72 10.65
CA GLU A 98 1.16 -13.10 10.17
C GLU A 98 1.30 -13.24 8.66
N ALA A 99 0.82 -12.27 7.88
CA ALA A 99 0.78 -12.37 6.42
C ALA A 99 1.45 -11.21 5.70
N ILE A 100 1.20 -9.97 6.12
CA ILE A 100 1.65 -8.79 5.37
C ILE A 100 3.12 -8.46 5.68
N LYS A 101 3.48 -8.28 6.96
CA LYS A 101 4.84 -7.94 7.37
C LYS A 101 5.89 -8.95 6.89
N PRO A 102 5.64 -10.28 6.89
CA PRO A 102 6.59 -11.26 6.36
C PRO A 102 6.98 -11.07 4.89
N THR A 103 6.13 -10.45 4.06
CA THR A 103 6.43 -10.21 2.63
C THR A 103 7.66 -9.34 2.40
N LEU A 104 8.05 -8.55 3.40
CA LEU A 104 9.20 -7.63 3.35
C LEU A 104 10.53 -8.30 3.73
N THR A 105 10.53 -9.56 4.16
CA THR A 105 11.71 -10.19 4.79
C THR A 105 12.92 -10.23 3.86
N VAL A 106 12.73 -10.47 2.56
CA VAL A 106 13.82 -10.66 1.60
C VAL A 106 14.23 -9.35 0.92
N THR A 107 13.27 -8.58 0.44
CA THR A 107 13.50 -7.44 -0.47
C THR A 107 12.97 -6.10 0.07
N GLY A 108 12.39 -6.09 1.27
CA GLY A 108 11.67 -4.95 1.82
C GLY A 108 12.51 -3.69 1.95
N LYS A 109 11.95 -2.58 1.46
CA LYS A 109 12.59 -1.25 1.46
C LYS A 109 11.76 -0.23 2.24
N LYS A 110 10.46 -0.13 1.98
CA LYS A 110 9.60 0.94 2.50
C LYS A 110 8.20 0.44 2.80
N VAL A 111 7.55 1.06 3.80
CA VAL A 111 6.14 0.83 4.13
C VAL A 111 5.48 2.17 4.33
N LEU A 112 4.38 2.41 3.65
CA LEU A 112 3.49 3.54 3.89
C LEU A 112 2.20 3.03 4.53
N VAL A 113 1.90 3.50 5.74
CA VAL A 113 0.68 3.15 6.47
C VAL A 113 -0.20 4.40 6.53
N ILE A 114 -1.43 4.30 6.01
CA ILE A 114 -2.40 5.40 5.96
C ILE A 114 -3.66 4.95 6.68
N SER A 115 -4.14 5.76 7.63
CA SER A 115 -5.42 5.50 8.27
C SER A 115 -5.89 6.70 9.08
N THR A 116 -7.15 6.66 9.49
CA THR A 116 -7.72 7.61 10.44
C THR A 116 -7.57 7.10 11.88
N PRO A 117 -7.22 7.94 12.87
CA PRO A 117 -7.05 7.46 14.24
C PRO A 117 -8.38 6.98 14.84
N LYS A 118 -8.39 5.79 15.45
CA LYS A 118 -9.48 5.29 16.32
C LYS A 118 -8.93 4.41 17.43
N GLY A 119 -9.06 4.87 18.67
CA GLY A 119 -8.58 4.14 19.85
C GLY A 119 -7.07 3.87 19.83
N LYS A 120 -6.61 2.99 20.72
CA LYS A 120 -5.19 2.61 20.88
C LYS A 120 -4.90 1.24 20.25
N GLY A 121 -5.27 1.08 18.99
CA GLY A 121 -5.04 -0.14 18.22
C GLY A 121 -3.64 -0.23 17.58
N GLN A 122 -3.46 -1.20 16.69
CA GLN A 122 -2.17 -1.44 16.01
C GLN A 122 -1.67 -0.23 15.21
N PHE A 123 -2.57 0.52 14.58
CA PHE A 123 -2.23 1.77 13.89
C PHE A 123 -1.65 2.80 14.86
N TYR A 124 -2.29 3.01 16.02
CA TYR A 124 -1.80 3.91 17.06
C TYR A 124 -0.41 3.48 17.55
N THR A 125 -0.20 2.19 17.79
CA THR A 125 1.11 1.67 18.21
C THR A 125 2.20 1.96 17.17
N LEU A 126 1.94 1.72 15.88
CA LEU A 126 2.89 2.03 14.81
C LEU A 126 3.16 3.54 14.70
N HIS A 127 2.13 4.36 14.85
CA HIS A 127 2.27 5.81 14.86
C HIS A 127 3.12 6.30 16.05
N GLN A 128 2.93 5.72 17.24
CA GLN A 128 3.72 6.12 18.40
C GLN A 128 5.22 5.79 18.26
N GLN A 129 5.59 4.80 17.45
CA GLN A 129 7.01 4.53 17.17
C GLN A 129 7.70 5.75 16.53
N GLY A 130 7.08 6.36 15.51
CA GLY A 130 7.64 7.54 14.86
C GLY A 130 7.61 8.78 15.76
N VAL A 131 6.54 8.95 16.55
CA VAL A 131 6.47 10.04 17.56
C VAL A 131 7.56 9.92 18.62
N ASN A 132 7.88 8.69 19.04
CA ASN A 132 8.92 8.42 20.04
C ASN A 132 10.34 8.46 19.47
N GLY A 133 10.50 8.78 18.17
CA GLY A 133 11.81 8.92 17.54
C GLY A 133 12.49 7.59 17.20
N GLU A 134 11.73 6.50 17.08
CA GLU A 134 12.29 5.23 16.63
C GLU A 134 12.90 5.38 15.23
N PRO A 135 14.21 5.10 15.01
CA PRO A 135 14.92 5.51 13.79
C PRO A 135 14.35 4.99 12.46
N ARG A 136 13.55 3.91 12.50
CA ARG A 136 12.95 3.28 11.32
C ARG A 136 11.52 3.76 11.03
N TYR A 137 10.96 4.63 11.87
CA TYR A 137 9.59 5.10 11.77
C TYR A 137 9.56 6.61 11.66
N VAL A 138 8.72 7.10 10.76
CA VAL A 138 8.39 8.52 10.66
C VAL A 138 6.88 8.63 10.66
N SER A 139 6.34 9.52 11.48
CA SER A 139 4.91 9.71 11.65
C SER A 139 4.51 11.11 11.25
N PHE A 140 3.43 11.19 10.48
CA PHE A 140 2.83 12.44 10.00
C PHE A 140 1.38 12.49 10.43
N ASN A 141 0.90 13.67 10.80
CA ASN A 141 -0.50 13.93 11.10
C ASN A 141 -1.00 15.05 10.19
N GLY A 142 -2.22 14.90 9.69
CA GLY A 142 -2.91 15.94 8.94
C GLY A 142 -4.38 15.95 9.36
N SER A 143 -4.91 17.14 9.62
CA SER A 143 -6.32 17.34 9.90
C SER A 143 -7.07 17.64 8.61
N SER A 144 -8.38 17.34 8.57
CA SER A 144 -9.22 17.76 7.45
C SER A 144 -9.27 19.29 7.30
N TYR A 145 -9.01 20.03 8.40
CA TYR A 145 -8.90 21.49 8.39
C TYR A 145 -7.63 22.01 7.69
N ASP A 146 -6.63 21.14 7.48
CA ASP A 146 -5.40 21.49 6.78
C ASP A 146 -5.53 21.30 5.26
N ASN A 147 -6.69 20.82 4.78
CA ASN A 147 -6.99 20.75 3.36
C ASN A 147 -7.39 22.15 2.86
N PRO A 148 -6.74 22.72 1.84
CA PRO A 148 -7.03 24.07 1.32
C PRO A 148 -8.40 24.21 0.59
N HIS A 149 -9.32 23.25 0.78
CA HIS A 149 -10.64 23.18 0.16
C HIS A 149 -11.69 22.70 1.16
#